data_AF-A0A521HTK9-F1
#
_entry.id   AF-A0A521HTK9-F1
#
_cell.length_a   1.000
_cell.length_b   1.000
_cell.length_c   1.000
_cell.angle_alpha   90.00
_cell.angle_beta   90.00
_cell.angle_gamma   90.00
#
_symmetry.space_group_name_H-M   'P 1'
#
loop_
_entity.id
_entity.type
_entity.pdbx_description
1 polymer ?
#
loop_
_entity_poly.entity_id
_entity_poly.type
_entity_poly.pdbx_seq_one_letter_code
_entity_poly.pdbx_strand_id
1 'polypeptide(L)'
;MAVFEPAELRSIPFAEGKLVWARDGFDPSIVEPESLQGWLKPVADESYAIGELLSCLYVGLCCFRRGEMLSAWRFVQNYCIARVLQVAELWIPARTGGDGLQDDPYNRERRVEFLRPELAELFDKGIAGYRSTPKAALAILAWVELHAEVNQSMKAAILEFAEN
;
A
#
# COMPACT_ATOMS: atom_id res chain seq x y z
N MET A 1 24.50 -7.49 1.78
CA MET A 1 24.41 -8.95 1.96
C MET A 1 24.30 -9.20 3.45
N ALA A 2 23.24 -9.86 3.90
CA ALA A 2 23.09 -10.25 5.31
C ALA A 2 23.52 -11.71 5.45
N VAL A 3 24.28 -12.01 6.50
CA VAL A 3 24.72 -13.37 6.84
C VAL A 3 24.30 -13.58 8.29
N PHE A 4 23.62 -14.69 8.55
CA PHE A 4 23.09 -15.02 9.86
C PHE A 4 23.55 -16.42 10.27
N GLU A 5 23.84 -16.58 11.55
CA GLU A 5 23.97 -17.88 12.17
C GLU A 5 22.59 -18.53 12.37
N PRO A 6 22.51 -19.87 12.49
CA PRO A 6 21.25 -20.57 12.74
C PRO A 6 20.44 -20.02 13.93
N ALA A 7 21.13 -19.64 15.01
CA ALA A 7 20.47 -19.10 16.20
C ALA A 7 19.90 -17.69 15.96
N GLU A 8 20.57 -16.88 15.14
CA GLU A 8 20.12 -15.52 14.80
C GLU A 8 18.86 -15.58 13.93
N LEU A 9 18.82 -16.50 12.96
CA LEU A 9 17.68 -16.73 12.06
C LEU A 9 16.36 -16.98 12.83
N ARG A 10 16.41 -17.70 13.95
CA ARG A 10 15.23 -17.95 14.81
C ARG A 10 14.69 -16.70 15.48
N SER A 11 15.54 -15.70 15.71
CA SER A 11 15.21 -14.49 16.48
C SER A 11 14.76 -13.31 15.61
N ILE A 12 14.98 -13.38 14.29
CA ILE A 12 14.65 -12.29 13.38
C ILE A 12 13.36 -12.61 12.60
N PRO A 13 12.57 -11.58 12.26
CA PRO A 13 11.48 -11.76 11.32
C PRO A 13 12.01 -11.87 9.89
N PHE A 14 11.58 -12.89 9.17
CA PHE A 14 11.81 -13.03 7.72
C PHE A 14 10.60 -13.67 7.05
N ALA A 15 10.56 -13.66 5.71
CA ALA A 15 9.56 -14.43 4.94
C ALA A 15 10.15 -15.80 4.60
N GLU A 16 9.31 -16.83 4.47
CA GLU A 16 9.76 -18.21 4.22
C GLU A 16 10.84 -18.30 3.13
N GLY A 17 11.96 -18.92 3.49
CA GLY A 17 13.14 -19.00 2.64
C GLY A 17 13.05 -20.15 1.65
N LYS A 18 13.57 -19.93 0.44
CA LYS A 18 13.78 -21.01 -0.53
C LYS A 18 15.18 -21.63 -0.34
N LEU A 19 15.24 -22.89 0.05
CA LEU A 19 16.50 -23.62 0.15
C LEU A 19 17.06 -23.92 -1.25
N VAL A 20 18.21 -23.32 -1.59
CA VAL A 20 18.87 -23.52 -2.90
C VAL A 20 19.98 -24.56 -2.81
N TRP A 21 20.69 -24.62 -1.68
CA TRP A 21 21.74 -25.59 -1.40
C TRP A 21 21.84 -25.83 0.11
N ALA A 22 22.16 -27.05 0.50
CA ALA A 22 22.47 -27.43 1.87
C ALA A 22 23.54 -28.53 1.88
N ARG A 23 24.36 -28.54 2.93
CA ARG A 23 25.24 -29.68 3.24
C ARG A 23 24.43 -30.82 3.86
N ASP A 24 24.97 -32.04 3.81
CA ASP A 24 24.39 -33.18 4.52
C ASP A 24 24.23 -32.90 6.02
N GLY A 25 23.06 -33.25 6.56
CA GLY A 25 22.70 -33.02 7.97
C GLY A 25 22.22 -31.60 8.30
N PHE A 26 21.99 -30.73 7.31
CA PHE A 26 21.31 -29.46 7.53
C PHE A 26 19.82 -29.70 7.82
N ASP A 27 19.29 -28.97 8.81
CA ASP A 27 17.86 -28.99 9.14
C ASP A 27 17.11 -27.97 8.26
N PRO A 28 16.27 -28.41 7.31
CA PRO A 28 15.58 -27.49 6.41
C PRO A 28 14.50 -26.66 7.11
N SER A 29 14.01 -27.06 8.29
CA SER A 29 12.94 -26.31 8.99
C SER A 29 13.39 -24.89 9.39
N ILE A 30 14.69 -24.62 9.43
CA ILE A 30 15.23 -23.30 9.74
C ILE A 30 14.89 -22.21 8.71
N VAL A 31 14.39 -22.59 7.53
CA VAL A 31 13.93 -21.63 6.51
C VAL A 31 12.47 -21.22 6.72
N GLU A 32 11.77 -21.84 7.66
CA GLU A 32 10.45 -21.42 8.12
C GLU A 32 10.61 -20.32 9.18
N PRO A 33 9.87 -19.20 9.08
CA PRO A 33 10.01 -18.10 10.02
C PRO A 33 9.36 -18.43 11.36
N GLU A 34 10.13 -18.33 12.46
CA GLU A 34 9.62 -18.49 13.83
C GLU A 34 9.00 -17.18 14.38
N SER A 35 9.40 -16.03 13.85
CA SER A 35 8.89 -14.71 14.26
C SER A 35 8.09 -14.05 13.15
N LEU A 36 6.84 -13.72 13.44
CA LEU A 36 5.96 -12.93 12.58
C LEU A 36 6.00 -11.43 12.92
N GLN A 37 6.97 -11.00 13.72
CA GLN A 37 7.08 -9.60 14.12
C GLN A 37 7.25 -8.69 12.89
N GLY A 38 6.49 -7.60 12.83
CA GLY A 38 6.54 -6.68 11.70
C GLY A 38 5.76 -7.16 10.47
N TRP A 39 5.16 -8.35 10.49
CA TRP A 39 4.18 -8.73 9.49
C TRP A 39 3.03 -7.71 9.52
N LEU A 40 2.61 -7.33 8.32
CA LEU A 40 1.46 -6.49 8.11
C LEU A 40 0.25 -7.18 8.70
N LYS A 41 -0.52 -6.40 9.45
CA LYS A 41 -1.84 -6.86 9.88
C LYS A 41 -2.73 -7.00 8.63
N PRO A 42 -3.55 -8.06 8.56
CA PRO A 42 -4.60 -8.16 7.56
C PRO A 42 -5.46 -6.91 7.57
N VAL A 43 -5.98 -6.52 6.41
CA VAL A 43 -6.91 -5.41 6.32
C VAL A 43 -8.22 -5.83 6.99
N ALA A 44 -8.42 -5.38 8.23
CA ALA A 44 -9.51 -5.85 9.07
C ALA A 44 -10.85 -5.17 8.76
N ASP A 45 -10.82 -3.95 8.23
CA ASP A 45 -12.01 -3.13 7.98
C ASP A 45 -11.81 -2.27 6.72
N GLU A 46 -12.54 -2.64 5.67
CA GLU A 46 -12.59 -1.93 4.40
C GLU A 46 -13.17 -0.51 4.57
N SER A 47 -14.22 -0.37 5.38
CA SER A 47 -14.87 0.92 5.62
C SER A 47 -13.92 1.89 6.33
N TYR A 48 -13.12 1.39 7.26
CA TYR A 48 -12.05 2.18 7.88
C TYR A 48 -11.01 2.64 6.85
N ALA A 49 -10.53 1.73 5.99
CA ALA A 49 -9.51 2.07 5.00
C ALA A 49 -9.99 3.14 4.01
N ILE A 50 -11.23 3.04 3.54
CA ILE A 50 -11.86 4.03 2.66
C ILE A 50 -12.12 5.35 3.41
N GLY A 51 -12.68 5.29 4.62
CA GLY A 51 -12.96 6.50 5.41
C GLY A 51 -11.69 7.30 5.71
N GLU A 52 -10.59 6.61 6.03
CA GLU A 52 -9.29 7.23 6.27
C GLU A 52 -8.68 7.78 4.98
N LEU A 53 -8.83 7.08 3.84
CA LEU A 53 -8.42 7.58 2.53
C LEU A 53 -9.14 8.90 2.20
N LEU A 54 -10.46 8.94 2.33
CA LEU A 54 -11.26 10.14 2.05
C LEU A 54 -10.90 11.29 3.00
N SER A 55 -10.67 10.98 4.28
CA SER A 55 -10.23 11.96 5.28
C SER A 55 -8.87 12.55 4.93
N CYS A 56 -7.91 11.71 4.49
CA CYS A 56 -6.59 12.16 4.03
C CYS A 56 -6.70 13.04 2.77
N LEU A 57 -7.58 12.72 1.81
CA LEU A 57 -7.83 13.57 0.64
C LEU A 57 -8.32 14.96 1.08
N TYR A 58 -9.34 15.00 1.93
CA TYR A 58 -9.92 16.25 2.43
C TYR A 58 -8.89 17.11 3.18
N VAL A 59 -8.18 16.53 4.14
CA VAL A 59 -7.16 17.23 4.95
C VAL A 59 -6.01 17.69 4.06
N GLY A 60 -5.56 16.85 3.13
CA GLY A 60 -4.49 17.17 2.22
C GLY A 60 -4.81 18.34 1.29
N LEU A 61 -6.04 18.41 0.76
CA LEU A 61 -6.49 19.55 -0.04
C LEU A 61 -6.64 20.83 0.79
N CYS A 62 -7.13 20.72 2.03
CA CYS A 62 -7.12 21.85 2.98
C CYS A 62 -5.69 22.40 3.19
N CYS A 63 -4.71 21.53 3.40
CA CYS A 63 -3.29 21.91 3.48
C CYS A 63 -2.82 22.60 2.20
N PHE A 64 -3.19 22.08 1.03
CA PHE A 64 -2.78 22.64 -0.27
C PHE A 64 -3.24 24.09 -0.41
N ARG A 65 -4.50 24.38 -0.10
CA ARG A 65 -5.06 25.74 -0.19
C ARG A 65 -4.43 26.73 0.78
N ARG A 66 -3.93 26.27 1.93
CA ARG A 66 -3.17 27.11 2.86
C ARG A 66 -1.72 27.36 2.42
N GLY A 67 -1.25 26.72 1.34
CA GLY A 67 0.14 26.81 0.91
C GLY A 67 1.07 25.74 1.49
N GLU A 68 0.56 24.78 2.26
CA GLU A 68 1.33 23.72 2.92
C GLU A 68 1.60 22.54 1.96
N MET A 69 2.31 22.83 0.86
CA MET A 69 2.44 21.93 -0.30
C MET A 69 3.01 20.54 0.03
N LEU A 70 4.02 20.47 0.91
CA LEU A 70 4.62 19.18 1.30
C LEU A 70 3.66 18.34 2.16
N SER A 71 2.97 18.98 3.11
CA SER A 71 1.97 18.32 3.94
C SER A 71 0.82 17.80 3.08
N ALA A 72 0.33 18.63 2.16
CA ALA A 72 -0.70 18.26 1.19
C ALA A 72 -0.29 17.03 0.38
N TRP A 73 0.93 17.05 -0.17
CA TRP A 73 1.48 15.92 -0.93
C TRP A 73 1.56 14.64 -0.07
N ARG A 74 2.02 14.73 1.18
CA ARG A 74 2.07 13.56 2.08
C ARG A 74 0.69 12.99 2.35
N PHE A 75 -0.30 13.83 2.67
CA PHE A 75 -1.66 13.37 2.90
C PHE A 75 -2.27 12.72 1.66
N VAL A 76 -2.25 13.43 0.53
CA VAL A 76 -2.94 12.97 -0.69
C VAL A 76 -2.21 11.83 -1.36
N GLN A 77 -0.89 11.87 -1.50
CA GLN A 77 -0.18 10.95 -2.37
C GLN A 77 0.60 9.89 -1.62
N ASN A 78 1.03 10.14 -0.38
CA ASN A 78 1.69 9.11 0.41
C ASN A 78 0.65 8.32 1.23
N TYR A 79 -0.11 8.99 2.10
CA TYR A 79 -1.05 8.32 2.99
C TYR A 79 -2.24 7.71 2.24
N CYS A 80 -2.83 8.42 1.27
CA CYS A 80 -3.93 7.82 0.50
C CYS A 80 -3.45 6.64 -0.34
N ILE A 81 -2.25 6.67 -0.95
CA ILE A 81 -1.76 5.51 -1.71
C ILE A 81 -1.54 4.30 -0.80
N ALA A 82 -1.04 4.49 0.42
CA ALA A 82 -0.97 3.40 1.39
C ALA A 82 -2.36 2.79 1.71
N ARG A 83 -3.42 3.60 1.70
CA ARG A 83 -4.81 3.12 1.85
C ARG A 83 -5.36 2.48 0.58
N VAL A 84 -5.07 3.02 -0.59
CA VAL A 84 -5.37 2.40 -1.89
C VAL A 84 -4.80 0.99 -1.92
N LEU A 85 -3.57 0.77 -1.47
CA LEU A 85 -2.96 -0.56 -1.45
C LEU A 85 -3.67 -1.53 -0.50
N GLN A 86 -4.13 -1.06 0.67
CA GLN A 86 -4.94 -1.88 1.58
C GLN A 86 -6.28 -2.27 0.94
N VAL A 87 -6.93 -1.31 0.30
CA VAL A 87 -8.20 -1.52 -0.36
C VAL A 87 -8.06 -2.44 -1.59
N ALA A 88 -6.99 -2.25 -2.38
CA ALA A 88 -6.69 -3.08 -3.53
C ALA A 88 -6.33 -4.53 -3.13
N GLU A 89 -5.75 -4.76 -1.96
CA GLU A 89 -5.52 -6.10 -1.41
C GLU A 89 -6.84 -6.88 -1.25
N LEU A 90 -7.93 -6.19 -0.89
CA LEU A 90 -9.26 -6.79 -0.71
C LEU A 90 -9.99 -7.04 -2.04
N TRP A 91 -9.83 -6.15 -3.02
CA TRP A 91 -10.68 -6.14 -4.22
C TRP A 91 -10.00 -6.64 -5.48
N ILE A 92 -8.67 -6.55 -5.55
CA ILE A 92 -7.89 -6.92 -6.72
C ILE A 92 -7.03 -8.12 -6.33
N PRO A 93 -7.42 -9.34 -6.71
CA PRO A 93 -6.62 -10.53 -6.47
C PRO A 93 -5.22 -10.35 -7.04
N ALA A 94 -4.20 -10.68 -6.25
CA ALA A 94 -2.83 -10.64 -6.72
C ALA A 94 -2.64 -11.60 -7.90
N ARG A 95 -2.01 -11.11 -8.98
CA ARG A 95 -1.53 -11.96 -10.06
C ARG A 95 -0.50 -12.93 -9.50
N THR A 96 -0.72 -14.22 -9.72
CA THR A 96 0.25 -15.26 -9.35
C THR A 96 1.17 -15.52 -10.53
N GLY A 97 2.48 -15.42 -10.27
CA GLY A 97 3.53 -15.89 -11.17
C GLY A 97 3.88 -17.35 -10.89
N GLY A 98 4.34 -18.07 -11.90
CA GLY A 98 4.84 -19.42 -11.73
C GLY A 98 6.22 -19.42 -11.04
N ASP A 99 6.23 -19.50 -9.71
CA ASP A 99 7.43 -19.65 -8.84
C ASP A 99 7.14 -19.32 -7.35
N GLY A 100 5.87 -19.25 -6.93
CA GLY A 100 5.52 -18.90 -5.53
C GLY A 100 5.45 -17.40 -5.28
N LEU A 101 5.20 -16.60 -6.32
CA LEU A 101 4.99 -15.17 -6.17
C LEU A 101 3.69 -14.88 -5.39
N GLN A 102 3.85 -14.26 -4.21
CA GLN A 102 2.76 -13.89 -3.31
C GLN A 102 2.93 -12.43 -2.81
N ASP A 103 1.89 -11.91 -2.16
CA ASP A 103 1.97 -10.64 -1.44
C ASP A 103 3.10 -10.67 -0.40
N ASP A 104 3.84 -9.57 -0.30
CA ASP A 104 4.93 -9.47 0.68
C ASP A 104 4.34 -9.21 2.07
N PRO A 105 4.68 -10.02 3.08
CA PRO A 105 4.09 -9.90 4.40
C PRO A 105 4.54 -8.64 5.15
N TYR A 106 5.53 -7.89 4.68
CA TYR A 106 6.06 -6.68 5.34
C TYR A 106 5.72 -5.38 4.59
N ASN A 107 5.56 -5.42 3.27
CA ASN A 107 5.33 -4.23 2.47
C ASN A 107 4.39 -4.45 1.27
N ARG A 108 3.22 -3.80 1.31
CA ARG A 108 2.21 -3.83 0.22
C ARG A 108 2.70 -3.25 -1.11
N GLU A 109 3.69 -2.36 -1.07
CA GLU A 109 4.25 -1.73 -2.27
C GLU A 109 5.14 -2.69 -3.06
N ARG A 110 5.62 -3.78 -2.43
CA ARG A 110 6.65 -4.61 -3.03
C ARG A 110 6.11 -5.37 -4.24
N ARG A 111 6.62 -5.01 -5.42
CA ARG A 111 6.23 -5.60 -6.73
C ARG A 111 4.76 -5.34 -7.08
N VAL A 112 4.16 -4.29 -6.53
CA VAL A 112 2.74 -3.98 -6.77
C VAL A 112 2.43 -3.83 -8.26
N GLU A 113 3.36 -3.30 -9.06
CA GLU A 113 3.21 -3.13 -10.51
C GLU A 113 3.06 -4.47 -11.23
N PHE A 114 3.64 -5.54 -10.70
CA PHE A 114 3.47 -6.89 -11.22
C PHE A 114 2.23 -7.57 -10.64
N LEU A 115 2.04 -7.46 -9.33
CA LEU A 115 0.97 -8.15 -8.61
C LEU A 115 -0.42 -7.59 -8.95
N ARG A 116 -0.52 -6.27 -9.15
CA ARG A 116 -1.76 -5.53 -9.40
C ARG A 116 -1.54 -4.43 -10.45
N PRO A 117 -1.17 -4.79 -11.70
CA PRO A 117 -0.96 -3.81 -12.78
C PRO A 117 -2.22 -2.99 -13.12
N GLU A 118 -3.39 -3.42 -12.67
CA GLU A 118 -4.65 -2.67 -12.71
C GLU A 118 -4.52 -1.30 -11.99
N LEU A 119 -3.57 -1.16 -11.06
CA LEU A 119 -3.27 0.09 -10.36
C LEU A 119 -2.38 1.05 -11.16
N ALA A 120 -1.78 0.63 -12.28
CA ALA A 120 -0.80 1.45 -13.01
C ALA A 120 -1.38 2.81 -13.44
N GLU A 121 -2.60 2.83 -13.99
CA GLU A 121 -3.25 4.08 -14.40
C GLU A 121 -3.51 5.02 -13.20
N LEU A 122 -3.86 4.45 -12.04
CA LEU A 122 -4.01 5.22 -10.82
C LEU A 122 -2.65 5.79 -10.38
N PHE A 123 -1.57 5.03 -10.41
CA PHE A 123 -0.25 5.52 -10.00
C PHE A 123 0.23 6.66 -10.90
N ASP A 124 0.05 6.56 -12.21
CA ASP A 124 0.41 7.62 -13.16
C ASP A 124 -0.30 8.96 -12.86
N LYS A 125 -1.54 8.90 -12.38
CA LYS A 125 -2.38 10.09 -12.12
C LYS A 125 -2.35 10.54 -10.66
N GLY A 126 -2.23 9.60 -9.73
CA GLY A 126 -2.34 9.76 -8.28
C GLY A 126 -1.01 9.98 -7.57
N ILE A 127 0.12 9.63 -8.20
CA ILE A 127 1.47 9.92 -7.71
C ILE A 127 2.10 10.97 -8.63
N ALA A 128 1.88 12.23 -8.30
CA ALA A 128 2.25 13.38 -9.10
C ALA A 128 3.21 14.33 -8.36
N GLY A 129 3.65 15.40 -9.02
CA GLY A 129 4.42 16.44 -8.36
C GLY A 129 3.62 17.16 -7.25
N TYR A 130 4.32 17.80 -6.31
CA TYR A 130 3.71 18.53 -5.19
C TYR A 130 2.67 19.57 -5.62
N ARG A 131 2.85 20.25 -6.77
CA ARG A 131 1.90 21.23 -7.32
C ARG A 131 0.67 20.60 -7.99
N SER A 132 0.75 19.32 -8.32
CA SER A 132 -0.33 18.57 -8.96
C SER A 132 -1.18 17.82 -7.93
N THR A 133 -1.04 18.13 -6.64
CA THR A 133 -1.78 17.48 -5.55
C THR A 133 -3.30 17.50 -5.75
N PRO A 134 -3.94 18.60 -6.19
CA PRO A 134 -5.37 18.57 -6.49
C PRO A 134 -5.75 17.56 -7.59
N LYS A 135 -4.96 17.47 -8.66
CA LYS A 135 -5.18 16.49 -9.73
C LYS A 135 -5.02 15.05 -9.24
N ALA A 136 -4.00 14.81 -8.41
CA ALA A 136 -3.79 13.51 -7.80
C ALA A 136 -4.97 13.12 -6.88
N ALA A 137 -5.48 14.07 -6.08
CA ALA A 137 -6.63 13.84 -5.22
C ALA A 137 -7.88 13.42 -6.02
N LEU A 138 -8.14 14.10 -7.14
CA LEU A 138 -9.25 13.75 -8.03
C LEU A 138 -9.09 12.37 -8.66
N ALA A 139 -7.88 11.97 -9.05
CA ALA A 139 -7.62 10.65 -9.60
C ALA A 139 -7.85 9.53 -8.56
N ILE A 140 -7.39 9.75 -7.33
CA ILE A 140 -7.58 8.81 -6.22
C ILE A 140 -9.06 8.72 -5.82
N LEU A 141 -9.77 9.85 -5.76
CA LEU A 141 -11.20 9.89 -5.52
C LEU A 141 -11.96 9.10 -6.60
N ALA A 142 -11.67 9.36 -7.88
CA ALA A 142 -12.32 8.64 -8.98
C ALA A 142 -12.07 7.13 -8.90
N TRP A 143 -10.87 6.70 -8.49
CA TRP A 143 -10.56 5.28 -8.34
C TRP A 143 -11.33 4.62 -7.20
N VAL A 144 -11.47 5.26 -6.04
CA VAL A 144 -12.22 4.67 -4.91
C VAL A 144 -13.72 4.58 -5.24
N GLU A 145 -14.26 5.54 -6.00
CA GLU A 145 -15.66 5.52 -6.44
C GLU A 145 -16.01 4.37 -7.39
N LEU A 146 -15.03 3.81 -8.09
CA LEU A 146 -15.26 2.65 -8.96
C LEU A 146 -15.56 1.37 -8.18
N HIS A 147 -15.28 1.36 -6.88
CA HIS A 147 -15.23 0.13 -6.11
C HIS A 147 -15.97 0.19 -4.76
N ALA A 148 -16.22 1.38 -4.22
CA ALA A 148 -17.00 1.56 -3.00
C ALA A 148 -17.97 2.73 -3.07
N GLU A 149 -19.03 2.64 -2.25
CA GLU A 149 -19.92 3.76 -2.01
C GLU A 149 -19.21 4.84 -1.20
N VAL A 150 -19.06 6.02 -1.79
CA VAL A 150 -18.45 7.18 -1.14
C VAL A 150 -19.54 8.07 -0.54
N ASN A 151 -19.31 8.54 0.68
CA ASN A 151 -20.16 9.55 1.31
C ASN A 151 -20.24 10.81 0.43
N GLN A 152 -21.45 11.16 0.01
CA GLN A 152 -21.65 12.24 -0.97
C GLN A 152 -21.27 13.63 -0.45
N SER A 153 -21.44 13.89 0.85
CA SER A 153 -21.00 15.15 1.46
C SER A 153 -19.48 15.28 1.47
N MET A 154 -18.78 14.19 1.79
CA MET A 154 -17.31 14.16 1.75
C MET A 154 -16.79 14.33 0.32
N LYS A 155 -17.40 13.63 -0.65
CA LYS A 155 -17.08 13.78 -2.07
C LYS A 155 -17.22 15.23 -2.52
N ALA A 156 -18.36 15.87 -2.24
CA ALA A 156 -18.62 17.24 -2.64
C ALA A 156 -17.56 18.21 -2.08
N ALA A 157 -17.19 18.05 -0.81
CA ALA A 157 -16.14 18.85 -0.19
C ALA A 157 -14.78 18.65 -0.87
N ILE A 158 -14.38 17.39 -1.14
CA ILE A 158 -13.12 17.09 -1.83
C ILE A 158 -13.09 17.74 -3.23
N LEU A 159 -14.19 17.66 -3.98
CA LEU A 159 -14.28 18.29 -5.31
C LEU A 159 -14.15 19.81 -5.22
N GLU A 160 -14.87 20.46 -4.30
CA GLU A 160 -14.78 21.90 -4.07
C GLU A 160 -13.34 22.35 -3.76
N PHE A 161 -12.64 21.59 -2.92
CA PHE A 161 -11.26 21.90 -2.52
C PHE A 161 -10.22 21.59 -3.60
N ALA A 162 -10.55 20.76 -4.59
CA ALA A 162 -9.64 20.43 -5.68
C ALA A 162 -9.74 21.39 -6.88
N GLU A 163 -10.90 22.03 -7.07
CA GLU A 163 -11.16 22.98 -8.16
C GLU A 163 -10.69 24.42 -7.88
N ASN A 164 -10.48 24.77 -6.59
CA ASN A 164 -10.16 26.13 -6.11
C ASN A 164 -8.80 26.23 -5.40
#